data_AF-A0A8C3QIG6-F1
#
_entry.id   AF-A0A8C3QIG6-F1
#
_cell.length_a   1.000
_cell.length_b   1.000
_cell.length_c   1.000
_cell.angle_alpha   90.00
_cell.angle_beta   90.00
_cell.angle_gamma   90.00
#
_symmetry.space_group_name_H-M   'P 1'
#
loop_
_entity.id
_entity.type
_entity.pdbx_description
1 polymer ?
#
loop_
_entity_poly.entity_id
_entity_poly.type
_entity_poly.pdbx_seq_one_letter_code
_entity_poly.pdbx_strand_id
1 'polypeptide(L)'
;MRIMRVILQLIAILCVVETVASIWGESRSSSEKAFHRGTRELNAPSPIHCKLSSWSAWGPCDPCTNQRFRSRSVERFGQFGGKACLEALGDTQTCKPNKLCPEEPEPDCGADFQCSSGRCIKRRLVCNVDNDCGDYSDEDDCESGPRSPCRNHDIDVSEVGRTAGQGINVLGMQPMASPFDNDFFNGLCERVRDGNTRTYYRKPWNVAVLTYDTKADKTFSSVYYHDRVKMLREVYIEKQKYFSADFSVKYTPTDGSNKNASEGNFKYDYRKNYTFGSILQSHTERNQTFLHVKGQIQLGRFQIRSRDVRLTDSFLDDLKFLPSEYDKGEYFKFLEDYGTHYAVSGTVGGKYELVYVLDNYVMSRLGITVEDVKKCLGYHLDANIAYENIQANFNLDGGKCESIHMKDKSETNDKAVIDDVLSLVEGGKIDFSVKIKEMLLRGSKVVDVEDYIQWAKSLVDAPVVIQQRPSPIHTLVPVKMRDAYLKKQNLERAIEDYITEYSVCKCEPCKNGGTLVLVDGVCTCLCSSYFKGIACQTPKSTLVKVVTDGGWSCWSAWSTCINGESTRTRQCNNPAPEPDGRPCQGESIEKRSCEEGK
;
A
#
# COMPACT_ATOMS: atom_id res chain seq x y z
N MET A 1 30.92 -19.22 -53.44
CA MET A 1 30.66 -17.85 -53.95
C MET A 1 29.25 -17.59 -54.50
N ARG A 2 28.50 -18.57 -55.03
CA ARG A 2 27.11 -18.31 -55.49
C ARG A 2 26.08 -18.17 -54.35
N ILE A 3 26.24 -18.88 -53.24
CA ILE A 3 25.32 -18.81 -52.08
C ILE A 3 25.45 -17.48 -51.33
N MET A 4 26.66 -16.93 -51.24
CA MET A 4 26.89 -15.63 -50.57
C MET A 4 26.29 -14.44 -51.34
N ARG A 5 26.19 -14.54 -52.68
CA ARG A 5 25.53 -13.51 -53.50
C ARG A 5 24.02 -13.51 -53.34
N VAL A 6 23.40 -14.67 -53.10
CA VAL A 6 21.95 -14.78 -52.88
C VAL A 6 21.55 -14.21 -51.52
N ILE A 7 22.38 -14.46 -50.49
CA ILE A 7 22.13 -13.92 -49.13
C ILE A 7 22.29 -12.40 -49.10
N LEU A 8 23.33 -11.84 -49.77
CA LEU A 8 23.50 -10.39 -49.88
C LEU A 8 22.39 -9.71 -50.71
N GLN A 9 21.86 -10.38 -51.73
CA GLN A 9 20.71 -9.86 -52.48
C GLN A 9 19.40 -9.91 -51.67
N LEU A 10 19.19 -10.95 -50.85
CA LEU A 10 18.02 -11.02 -49.97
C LEU A 10 18.06 -9.97 -48.84
N ILE A 11 19.24 -9.70 -48.28
CA ILE A 11 19.42 -8.66 -47.25
C ILE A 11 19.21 -7.26 -47.86
N ALA A 12 19.70 -7.02 -49.08
CA ALA A 12 19.47 -5.75 -49.77
C ALA A 12 17.99 -5.54 -50.12
N ILE A 13 17.25 -6.59 -50.48
CA ILE A 13 15.80 -6.50 -50.76
C ILE A 13 15.01 -6.25 -49.46
N LEU A 14 15.40 -6.85 -48.34
CA LEU A 14 14.77 -6.61 -47.02
C LEU A 14 15.00 -5.16 -46.52
N CYS A 15 16.18 -4.58 -46.72
CA CYS A 15 16.44 -3.18 -46.36
C CYS A 15 15.73 -2.15 -47.27
N VAL A 16 15.41 -2.50 -48.52
CA VAL A 16 14.63 -1.62 -49.41
C VAL A 16 13.13 -1.69 -49.07
N VAL A 17 12.64 -2.81 -48.53
CA VAL A 17 11.24 -2.92 -48.06
C VAL A 17 11.01 -2.13 -46.76
N GLU A 18 11.98 -2.07 -45.85
CA GLU A 18 11.87 -1.22 -44.63
C GLU A 18 11.98 0.29 -44.92
N THR A 19 12.69 0.68 -45.99
CA THR A 19 12.82 2.11 -46.36
C THR A 19 11.67 2.63 -47.25
N VAL A 20 10.95 1.77 -47.96
CA VAL A 20 9.77 2.17 -48.75
C VAL A 20 8.45 2.06 -47.96
N ALA A 21 8.39 1.24 -46.90
CA ALA A 21 7.29 1.27 -45.93
C ALA A 21 7.26 2.55 -45.07
N SER A 22 8.34 3.36 -45.10
CA SER A 22 8.48 4.58 -44.32
C SER A 22 8.13 5.87 -45.08
N ILE A 23 7.65 5.81 -46.33
CA ILE A 23 7.41 7.03 -47.13
C ILE A 23 5.98 7.15 -47.71
N TRP A 24 5.17 6.09 -47.80
CA TRP A 24 3.77 6.20 -48.26
C TRP A 24 2.80 5.64 -47.22
N GLY A 25 2.56 6.45 -46.19
CA GLY A 25 1.63 6.17 -45.11
C GLY A 25 1.37 7.36 -44.18
N GLU A 26 1.67 8.60 -44.60
CA GLU A 26 1.13 9.80 -43.95
C GLU A 26 -0.34 9.99 -44.35
N SER A 27 -1.21 9.06 -43.95
CA SER A 27 -2.57 9.46 -43.65
C SER A 27 -2.47 10.28 -42.37
N ARG A 28 -2.67 11.59 -42.48
CA ARG A 28 -3.02 12.48 -41.37
C ARG A 28 -4.15 11.84 -40.54
N SER A 29 -3.80 11.01 -39.57
CA SER A 29 -4.64 10.81 -38.39
C SER A 29 -4.31 11.99 -37.49
N SER A 30 -4.96 13.10 -37.82
CA SER A 30 -5.39 14.05 -36.82
C SER A 30 -5.95 13.24 -35.65
N SER A 31 -5.13 12.99 -34.63
CA SER A 31 -5.67 12.79 -33.30
C SER A 31 -6.16 14.15 -32.81
N GLU A 32 -7.15 14.71 -33.50
CA GLU A 32 -8.36 15.12 -32.81
C GLU A 32 -8.67 13.98 -31.85
N LYS A 33 -8.16 14.11 -30.62
CA LYS A 33 -8.94 13.71 -29.47
C LYS A 33 -10.27 14.36 -29.75
N ALA A 34 -11.20 13.60 -30.34
CA ALA A 34 -12.60 13.86 -30.24
C ALA A 34 -12.78 13.99 -28.75
N PHE A 35 -12.74 15.24 -28.30
CA PHE A 35 -13.19 15.65 -27.01
C PHE A 35 -14.62 15.15 -27.08
N HIS A 36 -14.87 13.97 -26.53
CA HIS A 36 -16.20 13.58 -26.16
C HIS A 36 -16.57 14.71 -25.21
N ARG A 37 -17.21 15.74 -25.77
CA ARG A 37 -17.96 16.75 -25.05
C ARG A 37 -19.15 15.95 -24.55
N GLY A 38 -18.88 15.07 -23.59
CA GLY A 38 -19.88 14.32 -22.87
C GLY A 38 -20.84 15.38 -22.38
N THR A 39 -22.11 15.22 -22.73
CA THR A 39 -23.17 16.04 -22.20
C THR A 39 -22.99 16.06 -20.69
N ARG A 40 -22.56 17.21 -20.16
CA ARG A 40 -22.36 17.41 -18.72
C ARG A 40 -23.65 16.99 -18.05
N GLU A 41 -23.57 16.06 -17.09
CA GLU A 41 -24.74 15.60 -16.36
C GLU A 41 -25.48 16.82 -15.78
N LEU A 42 -26.81 16.80 -15.84
CA LEU A 42 -27.63 17.89 -15.34
C LEU A 42 -27.29 18.16 -13.87
N ASN A 43 -27.02 19.42 -13.53
CA ASN A 43 -26.57 19.89 -12.21
C ASN A 43 -25.19 19.37 -11.72
N ALA A 44 -24.38 18.72 -12.57
CA ALA A 44 -23.02 18.36 -12.18
C ALA A 44 -22.16 19.61 -11.90
N PRO A 45 -21.36 19.63 -10.82
CA PRO A 45 -20.37 20.68 -10.58
C PRO A 45 -19.39 20.84 -11.73
N SER A 46 -18.74 21.99 -11.81
CA SER A 46 -17.66 22.19 -12.78
C SER A 46 -16.46 21.32 -12.40
N PRO A 47 -15.73 20.75 -13.38
CA PRO A 47 -14.49 20.05 -13.11
C PRO A 47 -13.51 20.94 -12.34
N ILE A 48 -12.88 20.37 -11.31
CA ILE A 48 -11.89 21.05 -10.48
C ILE A 48 -10.55 20.42 -10.79
N HIS A 49 -9.66 21.20 -11.41
CA HIS A 49 -8.32 20.74 -11.68
C HIS A 49 -7.44 20.88 -10.44
N CYS A 50 -6.46 19.98 -10.32
CA CYS A 50 -5.37 20.11 -9.36
C CYS A 50 -4.80 21.53 -9.36
N LYS A 51 -4.60 22.08 -8.16
CA LYS A 51 -3.89 23.34 -7.95
C LYS A 51 -2.78 23.10 -6.92
N LEU A 52 -1.56 23.34 -7.36
CA LEU A 52 -0.36 23.27 -6.54
C LEU A 52 0.05 24.69 -6.15
N SER A 53 0.68 24.84 -4.98
CA SER A 53 1.28 26.10 -4.55
C SER A 53 2.46 26.46 -5.45
N SER A 54 2.89 27.72 -5.38
CA SER A 54 4.22 28.07 -5.87
C SER A 54 5.28 27.25 -5.12
N TRP A 55 6.40 27.00 -5.79
CA TRP A 55 7.58 26.43 -5.15
C TRP A 55 8.06 27.33 -4.01
N SER A 56 8.51 26.71 -2.92
CA SER A 56 9.27 27.42 -1.89
C SER A 56 10.53 28.03 -2.48
N ALA A 57 11.13 28.98 -1.75
CA ALA A 57 12.50 29.36 -2.00
C ALA A 57 13.40 28.11 -1.89
N TRP A 58 14.49 28.10 -2.65
CA TRP A 58 15.51 27.07 -2.48
C TRP A 58 16.08 27.14 -1.08
N GLY A 59 16.10 26.01 -0.39
CA GLY A 59 16.82 25.85 0.86
C GLY A 59 18.34 26.06 0.67
N PRO A 60 19.10 26.13 1.77
CA PRO A 60 20.54 26.18 1.68
C PRO A 60 21.09 24.91 1.03
N CYS A 61 22.31 25.02 0.51
CA CYS A 61 23.02 23.88 -0.02
C CYS A 61 23.46 22.97 1.12
N ASP A 62 22.96 21.73 1.12
CA ASP A 62 23.40 20.71 2.05
C ASP A 62 24.86 20.33 1.73
N PRO A 63 25.78 20.50 2.70
CA PRO A 63 27.19 20.24 2.49
C PRO A 63 27.55 18.79 2.20
N CYS A 64 26.68 17.83 2.54
CA CYS A 64 27.00 16.40 2.40
C CYS A 64 26.48 15.81 1.10
N THR A 65 25.28 16.21 0.67
CA THR A 65 24.72 15.78 -0.61
C THR A 65 25.14 16.66 -1.78
N ASN A 66 25.70 17.85 -1.52
CA ASN A 66 25.95 18.90 -2.53
C ASN A 66 24.67 19.26 -3.29
N GLN A 67 23.53 19.20 -2.61
CA GLN A 67 22.22 19.45 -3.16
C GLN A 67 21.45 20.46 -2.31
N ARG A 68 20.55 21.20 -2.95
CA ARG A 68 19.58 22.05 -2.29
C ARG A 68 18.20 21.61 -2.71
N PHE A 69 17.26 21.78 -1.81
CA PHE A 69 15.91 21.26 -1.94
C PHE A 69 14.91 22.41 -1.95
N ARG A 70 13.79 22.19 -2.63
CA ARG A 70 12.61 23.03 -2.51
C ARG A 70 11.39 22.15 -2.58
N SER A 71 10.31 22.60 -1.97
CA SER A 71 9.06 21.85 -1.95
C SER A 71 7.87 22.75 -2.25
N ARG A 72 6.76 22.11 -2.62
CA ARG A 72 5.46 22.76 -2.79
C ARG A 72 4.37 21.92 -2.13
N SER A 73 3.18 22.48 -2.05
CA SER A 73 2.03 21.82 -1.45
C SER A 73 0.87 21.75 -2.42
N VAL A 74 0.04 20.72 -2.27
CA VAL A 74 -1.26 20.66 -2.92
C VAL A 74 -2.20 21.61 -2.21
N GLU A 75 -2.68 22.64 -2.91
CA GLU A 75 -3.70 23.56 -2.38
C GLU A 75 -5.10 23.00 -2.61
N ARG A 76 -5.31 22.36 -3.76
CA ARG A 76 -6.59 21.77 -4.14
C ARG A 76 -6.36 20.53 -5.00
N PHE A 77 -7.03 19.44 -4.65
CA PHE A 77 -6.97 18.21 -5.41
C PHE A 77 -7.88 18.24 -6.64
N GLY A 78 -7.60 17.36 -7.61
CA GLY A 78 -8.47 17.16 -8.77
C GLY A 78 -9.82 16.56 -8.34
N GLN A 79 -10.93 17.07 -8.84
CA GLN A 79 -12.27 16.58 -8.50
C GLN A 79 -13.27 16.78 -9.65
N PHE A 80 -14.36 16.02 -9.65
CA PHE A 80 -15.45 16.12 -10.64
C PHE A 80 -14.99 16.03 -12.10
N GLY A 81 -14.06 15.10 -12.37
CA GLY A 81 -13.50 14.89 -13.72
C GLY A 81 -12.38 15.86 -14.08
N GLY A 82 -11.86 16.63 -13.11
CA GLY A 82 -10.65 17.42 -13.29
C GLY A 82 -9.37 16.59 -13.25
N LYS A 83 -8.24 17.27 -13.44
CA LYS A 83 -6.90 16.64 -13.52
C LYS A 83 -6.39 16.29 -12.12
N ALA A 84 -5.81 15.10 -11.98
CA ALA A 84 -5.17 14.62 -10.75
C ALA A 84 -3.90 15.39 -10.39
N CYS A 85 -3.60 15.47 -9.09
CA CYS A 85 -2.31 15.97 -8.59
C CYS A 85 -1.28 14.84 -8.55
N LEU A 86 -0.63 14.56 -9.69
CA LEU A 86 0.44 13.55 -9.81
C LEU A 86 1.82 14.16 -10.05
N GLU A 87 1.92 15.49 -10.07
CA GLU A 87 3.19 16.17 -10.24
C GLU A 87 4.01 16.14 -8.95
N ALA A 88 5.33 16.25 -9.07
CA ALA A 88 6.22 16.16 -7.93
C ALA A 88 6.02 17.29 -6.92
N LEU A 89 6.09 16.99 -5.62
CA LEU A 89 6.04 17.99 -4.54
C LEU A 89 7.43 18.41 -4.05
N GLY A 90 8.46 17.62 -4.32
CA GLY A 90 9.87 17.94 -4.06
C GLY A 90 10.63 18.17 -5.37
N ASP A 91 11.65 19.02 -5.31
CA ASP A 91 12.60 19.24 -6.40
C ASP A 91 14.00 19.49 -5.84
N THR A 92 15.00 18.96 -6.55
CA THR A 92 16.37 18.85 -6.06
C THR A 92 17.32 19.41 -7.10
N GLN A 93 18.25 20.25 -6.65
CA GLN A 93 19.25 20.87 -7.51
C GLN A 93 20.65 20.75 -6.93
N THR A 94 21.62 20.42 -7.78
CA THR A 94 23.05 20.43 -7.41
C THR A 94 23.51 21.85 -7.07
N CYS A 95 24.29 21.99 -6.02
CA CYS A 95 24.85 23.26 -5.56
C CYS A 95 26.26 23.07 -5.01
N LYS A 96 26.97 24.19 -4.78
CA LYS A 96 28.28 24.18 -4.11
C LYS A 96 28.08 24.67 -2.69
N PRO A 97 28.34 23.85 -1.66
CA PRO A 97 28.14 24.27 -0.28
C PRO A 97 29.27 25.20 0.18
N ASN A 98 28.90 26.15 1.04
CA ASN A 98 29.88 27.07 1.66
C ASN A 98 30.58 26.43 2.86
N LYS A 99 29.97 25.40 3.44
CA LYS A 99 30.50 24.63 4.56
C LYS A 99 30.96 23.28 4.01
N LEU A 100 32.07 22.76 4.54
CA LEU A 100 32.44 21.37 4.32
C LEU A 100 31.45 20.48 5.06
N CYS A 101 31.13 19.30 4.50
CA CYS A 101 30.41 18.30 5.26
C CYS A 101 31.28 17.95 6.48
N PRO A 102 30.78 18.10 7.72
CA PRO A 102 31.47 17.57 8.89
C PRO A 102 31.87 16.13 8.61
N GLU A 103 33.17 15.84 8.69
CA GLU A 103 33.68 14.48 8.58
C GLU A 103 32.96 13.63 9.61
N GLU A 104 32.33 12.55 9.16
CA GLU A 104 31.88 11.54 10.11
C GLU A 104 33.14 11.06 10.83
N PRO A 105 33.12 10.98 12.18
CA PRO A 105 34.24 10.36 12.88
C PRO A 105 34.46 9.00 12.23
N GLU A 106 35.68 8.73 11.77
CA GLU A 106 36.02 7.43 11.22
C GLU A 106 35.49 6.36 12.19
N PRO A 107 34.86 5.29 11.68
CA PRO A 107 34.34 4.24 12.54
C PRO A 107 35.51 3.58 13.26
N ASP A 108 35.86 4.11 14.43
CA ASP A 108 36.77 3.46 15.36
C ASP A 108 36.00 2.30 15.99
N CYS A 109 36.08 1.16 15.32
CA CYS A 109 35.53 -0.08 15.84
C CYS A 109 36.25 -0.53 17.13
N GLY A 110 37.37 0.11 17.51
CA GLY A 110 38.13 -0.21 18.71
C GLY A 110 38.59 -1.65 18.70
N ALA A 111 37.99 -2.48 19.56
CA ALA A 111 38.27 -3.91 19.63
C ALA A 111 37.35 -4.77 18.73
N ASP A 112 36.37 -4.16 18.04
CA ASP A 112 35.45 -4.83 17.13
C ASP A 112 36.04 -4.97 15.72
N PHE A 113 35.45 -5.83 14.88
CA PHE A 113 35.86 -6.01 13.48
C PHE A 113 35.16 -4.98 12.59
N GLN A 114 35.90 -4.42 11.63
CA GLN A 114 35.39 -3.45 10.68
C GLN A 114 35.14 -4.14 9.34
N CYS A 115 33.89 -4.13 8.89
CA CYS A 115 33.48 -4.62 7.59
C CYS A 115 34.00 -3.70 6.46
N SER A 116 34.04 -4.20 5.23
CA SER A 116 34.41 -3.40 4.04
C SER A 116 33.44 -2.24 3.78
N SER A 117 32.17 -2.42 4.14
CA SER A 117 31.11 -1.39 4.18
C SER A 117 31.33 -0.31 5.26
N GLY A 118 32.34 -0.45 6.13
CA GLY A 118 32.64 0.48 7.22
C GLY A 118 31.85 0.21 8.51
N ARG A 119 31.04 -0.85 8.55
CA ARG A 119 30.26 -1.23 9.73
C ARG A 119 31.11 -1.97 10.76
N CYS A 120 30.88 -1.71 12.05
CA CYS A 120 31.54 -2.44 13.14
C CYS A 120 30.70 -3.61 13.64
N ILE A 121 31.27 -4.81 13.68
CA ILE A 121 30.65 -6.01 14.26
C ILE A 121 31.55 -6.65 15.32
N LYS A 122 30.98 -7.40 16.27
CA LYS A 122 31.78 -8.06 17.31
C LYS A 122 32.71 -9.11 16.70
N ARG A 123 33.99 -9.17 17.09
CA ARG A 123 34.95 -10.16 16.56
C ARG A 123 34.53 -11.62 16.68
N ARG A 124 33.62 -11.96 17.61
CA ARG A 124 33.03 -13.30 17.75
C ARG A 124 32.16 -13.72 16.55
N LEU A 125 31.79 -12.75 15.71
CA LEU A 125 30.94 -12.92 14.54
C LEU A 125 31.76 -13.22 13.28
N VAL A 126 33.05 -12.89 13.29
CA VAL A 126 33.95 -13.17 12.16
C VAL A 126 34.13 -14.67 11.99
N CYS A 127 34.05 -15.14 10.75
CA CYS A 127 34.25 -16.53 10.35
C CYS A 127 33.28 -17.51 11.02
N ASN A 128 31.99 -17.18 11.02
CA ASN A 128 30.92 -17.98 11.60
C ASN A 128 29.92 -18.51 10.56
N VAL A 129 30.17 -18.37 9.25
CA VAL A 129 29.29 -18.73 8.11
C VAL A 129 28.12 -17.76 7.88
N ASP A 130 27.75 -16.96 8.87
CA ASP A 130 26.69 -15.97 8.73
C ASP A 130 27.26 -14.66 8.19
N ASN A 131 26.54 -14.02 7.26
CA ASN A 131 26.90 -12.68 6.80
C ASN A 131 26.47 -11.64 7.85
N ASP A 132 27.28 -11.44 8.89
CA ASP A 132 26.98 -10.46 9.94
C ASP A 132 27.34 -9.02 9.52
N CYS A 133 28.20 -8.84 8.51
CA CYS A 133 28.51 -7.53 7.93
C CYS A 133 27.40 -6.99 7.01
N GLY A 134 26.79 -7.87 6.22
CA GLY A 134 25.90 -7.55 5.09
C GLY A 134 26.59 -7.66 3.73
N ASP A 135 27.91 -7.44 3.68
CA ASP A 135 28.75 -7.48 2.48
C ASP A 135 29.65 -8.74 2.40
N TYR A 136 29.47 -9.71 3.30
CA TYR A 136 30.28 -10.94 3.45
C TYR A 136 31.76 -10.75 3.84
N SER A 137 32.21 -9.53 4.12
CA SER A 137 33.64 -9.27 4.41
C SER A 137 34.14 -9.91 5.71
N ASP A 138 33.25 -10.34 6.59
CA ASP A 138 33.55 -11.09 7.80
C ASP A 138 33.81 -12.59 7.58
N GLU A 139 33.58 -13.09 6.36
CA GLU A 139 33.71 -14.51 5.99
C GLU A 139 34.81 -14.77 4.92
N ASP A 140 35.48 -13.74 4.42
CA ASP A 140 36.40 -13.86 3.27
C ASP A 140 37.78 -14.47 3.60
N ASP A 141 38.30 -14.29 4.82
CA ASP A 141 39.69 -14.68 5.20
C ASP A 141 39.76 -15.47 6.51
N CYS A 142 39.16 -16.66 6.50
CA CYS A 142 39.08 -17.53 7.67
C CYS A 142 40.29 -18.48 7.78
N GLU A 143 41.29 -18.09 8.57
CA GLU A 143 42.50 -18.89 8.84
C GLU A 143 42.20 -20.30 9.39
N SER A 144 41.11 -20.43 10.15
CA SER A 144 40.56 -21.71 10.61
C SER A 144 39.18 -21.92 10.00
N GLY A 145 38.80 -23.17 9.70
CA GLY A 145 37.47 -23.49 9.18
C GLY A 145 36.34 -22.85 10.02
N PRO A 146 35.24 -22.44 9.37
CA PRO A 146 34.29 -21.50 9.96
C PRO A 146 33.54 -22.12 11.15
N ARG A 147 33.27 -21.28 12.15
CA ARG A 147 32.63 -21.68 13.40
C ARG A 147 31.12 -21.44 13.33
N SER A 148 30.41 -22.31 12.64
CA SER A 148 28.95 -22.19 12.52
C SER A 148 28.27 -22.15 13.90
N PRO A 149 27.45 -21.12 14.19
CA PRO A 149 26.62 -21.05 15.39
C PRO A 149 25.68 -22.24 15.55
N CYS A 150 25.23 -22.81 14.43
CA CYS A 150 24.34 -23.96 14.37
C CYS A 150 25.08 -25.31 14.25
N ARG A 151 26.42 -25.31 14.35
CA ARG A 151 27.29 -26.49 14.22
C ARG A 151 27.11 -27.17 12.84
N ASN A 152 26.52 -28.37 12.84
CA ASN A 152 26.30 -29.18 11.64
C ASN A 152 24.82 -29.17 11.21
N HIS A 153 23.99 -28.34 11.84
CA HIS A 153 22.58 -28.22 11.48
C HIS A 153 22.42 -27.12 10.44
N ASP A 154 21.97 -27.50 9.25
CA ASP A 154 21.41 -26.57 8.29
C ASP A 154 19.98 -26.22 8.75
N ILE A 155 19.75 -24.96 9.09
CA ILE A 155 18.49 -24.49 9.68
C ILE A 155 18.02 -23.26 8.92
N ASP A 156 16.89 -23.44 8.23
CA ASP A 156 16.26 -22.36 7.49
C ASP A 156 15.84 -21.21 8.41
N VAL A 157 15.94 -20.01 7.88
CA VAL A 157 15.43 -18.80 8.53
C VAL A 157 13.91 -18.83 8.53
N SER A 158 13.30 -18.41 9.63
CA SER A 158 11.84 -18.27 9.70
C SER A 158 11.34 -17.16 8.77
N GLU A 159 10.55 -17.49 7.76
CA GLU A 159 9.84 -16.48 6.94
C GLU A 159 8.88 -15.64 7.78
N VAL A 160 8.23 -16.25 8.77
CA VAL A 160 7.42 -15.53 9.77
C VAL A 160 8.26 -14.50 10.54
N GLY A 161 9.52 -14.85 10.86
CA GLY A 161 10.50 -13.96 11.47
C GLY A 161 11.01 -12.88 10.52
N ARG A 162 11.23 -13.19 9.23
CA ARG A 162 11.66 -12.22 8.21
C ARG A 162 10.64 -11.13 7.98
N THR A 163 9.36 -11.49 7.94
CA THR A 163 8.24 -10.53 7.77
C THR A 163 7.99 -9.66 9.01
N ALA A 164 8.57 -10.00 10.17
CA ALA A 164 8.38 -9.25 11.40
C ALA A 164 8.94 -7.82 11.29
N GLY A 165 8.25 -6.84 11.87
CA GLY A 165 8.75 -5.46 11.89
C GLY A 165 8.52 -4.68 10.59
N GLN A 166 7.71 -5.21 9.66
CA GLN A 166 7.39 -4.54 8.40
C GLN A 166 6.92 -3.08 8.60
N GLY A 167 7.33 -2.22 7.68
CA GLY A 167 6.89 -0.82 7.58
C GLY A 167 5.38 -0.68 7.35
N ILE A 168 4.81 0.38 7.89
CA ILE A 168 3.38 0.68 7.87
C ILE A 168 3.21 2.12 7.39
N ASN A 169 2.49 2.31 6.30
CA ASN A 169 2.09 3.64 5.85
C ASN A 169 0.62 3.91 6.23
N VAL A 170 0.39 5.02 6.92
CA VAL A 170 -0.94 5.45 7.39
C VAL A 170 -1.93 5.72 6.26
N LEU A 171 -1.44 6.05 5.06
CA LEU A 171 -2.25 6.29 3.86
C LEU A 171 -2.44 5.03 3.00
N GLY A 172 -2.11 3.85 3.54
CA GLY A 172 -2.38 2.56 2.89
C GLY A 172 -1.41 2.17 1.78
N MET A 173 -0.24 2.80 1.68
CA MET A 173 0.83 2.35 0.78
C MET A 173 1.39 1.02 1.28
N GLN A 174 1.27 -0.03 0.46
CA GLN A 174 1.84 -1.36 0.73
C GLN A 174 2.30 -2.01 -0.59
N PRO A 175 3.36 -2.85 -0.58
CA PRO A 175 4.23 -3.16 0.57
C PRO A 175 5.28 -2.06 0.83
N MET A 176 5.67 -1.88 2.09
CA MET A 176 6.79 -1.01 2.50
C MET A 176 8.04 -1.83 2.76
N ALA A 177 9.22 -1.22 2.60
CA ALA A 177 10.49 -1.82 2.98
C ALA A 177 10.56 -2.03 4.50
N SER A 178 11.16 -3.15 4.93
CA SER A 178 11.43 -3.37 6.34
C SER A 178 12.64 -2.52 6.77
N PRO A 179 12.54 -1.75 7.87
CA PRO A 179 13.71 -1.07 8.44
C PRO A 179 14.64 -2.04 9.17
N PHE A 180 14.19 -3.26 9.47
CA PHE A 180 14.92 -4.26 10.23
C PHE A 180 15.63 -5.27 9.32
N ASP A 181 16.90 -5.52 9.62
CA ASP A 181 17.68 -6.60 9.03
C ASP A 181 17.40 -7.90 9.79
N ASN A 182 16.43 -8.65 9.30
CA ASN A 182 16.01 -9.92 9.90
C ASN A 182 16.80 -11.14 9.38
N ASP A 183 17.86 -10.91 8.62
CA ASP A 183 18.85 -11.95 8.29
C ASP A 183 20.06 -11.90 9.25
N PHE A 184 20.11 -10.90 10.15
CA PHE A 184 21.09 -10.84 11.23
C PHE A 184 20.72 -11.72 12.43
N PHE A 185 21.67 -12.55 12.92
CA PHE A 185 21.47 -13.48 14.03
C PHE A 185 22.37 -13.23 15.24
N ASN A 186 23.33 -12.30 15.16
CA ASN A 186 24.27 -11.99 16.24
C ASN A 186 25.05 -13.22 16.74
N GLY A 187 25.37 -14.16 15.82
CA GLY A 187 26.07 -15.41 16.14
C GLY A 187 25.29 -16.39 17.02
N LEU A 188 23.96 -16.21 17.15
CA LEU A 188 23.09 -17.11 17.91
C LEU A 188 22.34 -18.07 16.98
N CYS A 189 22.25 -19.33 17.40
CA CYS A 189 21.40 -20.34 16.76
C CYS A 189 20.15 -20.60 17.60
N GLU A 190 19.36 -19.53 17.86
CA GLU A 190 18.08 -19.68 18.53
C GLU A 190 17.06 -20.34 17.59
N ARG A 191 16.57 -21.52 17.98
CA ARG A 191 15.66 -22.31 17.15
C ARG A 191 14.25 -22.24 17.71
N VAL A 192 13.28 -22.05 16.83
CA VAL A 192 11.87 -22.13 17.14
C VAL A 192 11.28 -23.26 16.31
N ARG A 193 10.55 -24.15 16.97
CA ARG A 193 9.91 -25.28 16.31
C ARG A 193 8.51 -24.88 15.85
N ASP A 194 8.22 -25.14 14.59
CA ASP A 194 6.84 -25.14 14.12
C ASP A 194 6.15 -26.44 14.59
N GLY A 195 5.06 -26.28 15.34
CA GLY A 195 4.28 -27.41 15.86
C GLY A 195 3.64 -28.26 14.76
N ASN A 196 3.35 -27.68 13.60
CA ASN A 196 2.66 -28.35 12.51
C ASN A 196 3.62 -29.15 11.63
N THR A 197 4.63 -28.49 11.07
CA THR A 197 5.61 -29.14 10.20
C THR A 197 6.67 -29.92 10.98
N ARG A 198 6.79 -29.68 12.30
CA ARG A 198 7.83 -30.21 13.19
C ARG A 198 9.24 -29.75 12.84
N THR A 199 9.36 -28.84 11.88
CA THR A 199 10.62 -28.24 11.41
C THR A 199 11.10 -27.20 12.42
N TYR A 200 12.42 -27.07 12.53
CA TYR A 200 13.04 -26.03 13.34
C TYR A 200 13.46 -24.90 12.41
N TYR A 201 13.09 -23.68 12.77
CA TYR A 201 13.51 -22.47 12.07
C TYR A 201 14.42 -21.64 12.96
N ARG A 202 15.38 -20.96 12.35
CA ARG A 202 16.25 -20.01 13.03
C ARG A 202 15.51 -18.70 13.25
N LYS A 203 15.55 -18.19 14.49
CA LYS A 203 14.90 -16.93 14.88
C LYS A 203 15.85 -15.74 14.65
N PRO A 204 15.44 -14.71 13.90
CA PRO A 204 16.23 -13.48 13.73
C PRO A 204 16.53 -12.76 15.05
N TRP A 205 17.66 -12.04 15.12
CA TRP A 205 18.07 -11.31 16.33
C TRP A 205 17.05 -10.24 16.76
N ASN A 206 16.50 -9.51 15.79
CA ASN A 206 15.52 -8.45 16.01
C ASN A 206 14.21 -8.96 16.59
N VAL A 207 13.88 -10.22 16.36
CA VAL A 207 12.64 -10.84 16.83
C VAL A 207 12.88 -11.42 18.22
N ALA A 208 12.44 -10.70 19.25
CA ALA A 208 12.57 -11.13 20.63
C ALA A 208 11.73 -12.37 20.92
N VAL A 209 10.46 -12.33 20.51
CA VAL A 209 9.51 -13.45 20.65
C VAL A 209 9.03 -13.86 19.28
N LEU A 210 9.13 -15.15 18.98
CA LEU A 210 8.57 -15.77 17.79
C LEU A 210 7.88 -17.06 18.22
N THR A 211 6.59 -17.17 17.93
CA THR A 211 5.79 -18.35 18.23
C THR A 211 5.03 -18.77 16.98
N TYR A 212 5.18 -20.03 16.59
CA TYR A 212 4.33 -20.67 15.59
C TYR A 212 3.05 -21.14 16.28
N ASP A 213 1.92 -20.59 15.85
CA ASP A 213 0.59 -20.96 16.35
C ASP A 213 -0.41 -20.90 15.19
N THR A 214 -0.28 -21.87 14.28
CA THR A 214 -1.11 -21.90 13.09
C THR A 214 -2.59 -22.03 13.45
N LYS A 215 -3.36 -21.02 13.06
CA LYS A 215 -4.80 -20.95 13.27
C LYS A 215 -5.44 -20.55 11.94
N ALA A 216 -6.34 -21.38 11.45
CA ALA A 216 -7.18 -21.05 10.32
C ALA A 216 -8.62 -20.96 10.80
N ASP A 217 -9.36 -20.01 10.24
CA ASP A 217 -10.80 -19.97 10.44
C ASP A 217 -11.42 -21.26 9.88
N LYS A 218 -12.26 -21.93 10.68
CA LYS A 218 -12.92 -23.17 10.24
C LYS A 218 -13.91 -22.92 9.11
N THR A 219 -14.48 -21.72 9.05
CA THR A 219 -15.46 -21.33 8.04
C THR A 219 -15.14 -19.94 7.53
N PHE A 220 -15.44 -19.71 6.26
CA PHE A 220 -15.42 -18.35 5.74
C PHE A 220 -16.54 -17.55 6.39
N SER A 221 -16.19 -16.40 6.95
CA SER A 221 -17.21 -15.46 7.39
C SER A 221 -17.68 -14.66 6.19
N SER A 222 -18.99 -14.48 6.05
CA SER A 222 -19.59 -13.76 4.92
C SER A 222 -20.49 -12.66 5.45
N VAL A 223 -20.29 -11.43 5.00
CA VAL A 223 -21.15 -10.28 5.30
C VAL A 223 -21.61 -9.69 3.98
N TYR A 224 -22.86 -9.24 3.88
CA TYR A 224 -23.33 -8.55 2.68
C TYR A 224 -23.75 -7.12 2.97
N TYR A 225 -23.53 -6.25 1.99
CA TYR A 225 -23.83 -4.84 2.06
C TYR A 225 -24.75 -4.45 0.92
N HIS A 226 -25.83 -3.73 1.22
CA HIS A 226 -26.71 -3.15 0.20
C HIS A 226 -26.25 -1.76 -0.26
N ASP A 227 -25.28 -1.17 0.44
CA ASP A 227 -24.74 0.14 0.12
C ASP A 227 -23.23 0.03 -0.09
N ARG A 228 -22.78 0.53 -1.23
CA ARG A 228 -21.38 0.47 -1.65
C ARG A 228 -20.47 1.30 -0.75
N VAL A 229 -20.96 2.44 -0.28
CA VAL A 229 -20.18 3.33 0.60
C VAL A 229 -19.93 2.66 1.93
N LYS A 230 -20.96 1.99 2.48
CA LYS A 230 -20.84 1.18 3.69
C LYS A 230 -19.82 0.05 3.52
N MET A 231 -19.89 -0.67 2.40
CA MET A 231 -18.92 -1.73 2.08
C MET A 231 -17.49 -1.17 2.03
N LEU A 232 -17.23 -0.13 1.23
CA LEU A 232 -15.89 0.44 1.09
C LEU A 232 -15.35 0.97 2.42
N ARG A 233 -16.22 1.54 3.25
CA ARG A 233 -15.87 2.00 4.60
C ARG A 233 -15.46 0.83 5.50
N GLU A 234 -16.21 -0.24 5.56
CA GLU A 234 -15.85 -1.36 6.44
C GLU A 234 -14.64 -2.16 5.92
N VAL A 235 -14.49 -2.26 4.59
CA VAL A 235 -13.45 -3.08 3.97
C VAL A 235 -12.09 -2.38 3.92
N TYR A 236 -12.04 -1.10 3.54
CA TYR A 236 -10.78 -0.38 3.35
C TYR A 236 -10.43 0.58 4.52
N ILE A 237 -11.41 1.05 5.30
CA ILE A 237 -11.19 2.12 6.31
C ILE A 237 -10.94 1.57 7.72
N GLU A 238 -11.39 0.36 8.08
CA GLU A 238 -11.16 -0.14 9.46
C GLU A 238 -9.67 -0.26 9.82
N LYS A 239 -8.79 -0.48 8.82
CA LYS A 239 -7.33 -0.46 9.00
C LYS A 239 -6.77 0.92 9.38
N GLN A 240 -7.46 2.01 9.04
CA GLN A 240 -7.04 3.39 9.33
C GLN A 240 -7.52 3.90 10.70
N LYS A 241 -8.44 3.22 11.41
CA LYS A 241 -8.98 3.69 12.71
C LYS A 241 -7.93 3.92 13.80
N TYR A 242 -6.74 3.32 13.68
CA TYR A 242 -5.62 3.52 14.61
C TYR A 242 -4.84 4.81 14.40
N PHE A 243 -4.97 5.42 13.22
CA PHE A 243 -4.20 6.57 12.79
C PHE A 243 -5.21 7.67 12.49
N SER A 244 -5.16 8.81 13.15
CA SER A 244 -6.11 9.92 12.97
C SER A 244 -6.01 10.57 11.57
N ALA A 245 -6.22 9.80 10.51
CA ALA A 245 -6.10 10.15 9.11
C ALA A 245 -7.47 10.06 8.43
N ASP A 246 -7.73 10.99 7.52
CA ASP A 246 -8.94 11.00 6.71
C ASP A 246 -8.91 9.88 5.64
N PHE A 247 -10.06 9.63 4.99
CA PHE A 247 -10.18 8.59 3.97
C PHE A 247 -9.40 8.95 2.69
N SER A 248 -8.09 8.68 2.76
CA SER A 248 -7.08 9.00 1.77
C SER A 248 -6.23 7.77 1.51
N VAL A 249 -6.05 7.48 0.24
CA VAL A 249 -5.26 6.34 -0.23
C VAL A 249 -4.30 6.84 -1.29
N LYS A 250 -3.01 6.54 -1.12
CA LYS A 250 -1.96 6.96 -2.02
C LYS A 250 -1.23 5.76 -2.59
N TYR A 251 -0.90 5.81 -3.88
CA TYR A 251 -0.16 4.74 -4.57
C TYR A 251 1.07 5.28 -5.31
N THR A 252 0.98 6.47 -5.88
CA THR A 252 2.05 7.08 -6.67
C THR A 252 3.00 7.86 -5.76
N PRO A 253 4.31 7.60 -5.81
CA PRO A 253 5.30 8.34 -5.03
C PRO A 253 5.31 9.85 -5.35
N THR A 254 5.67 10.66 -4.36
CA THR A 254 5.72 12.13 -4.45
C THR A 254 6.72 12.64 -5.48
N ASP A 255 7.76 11.90 -5.81
CA ASP A 255 8.81 12.36 -6.72
C ASP A 255 8.45 12.26 -8.22
N GLY A 256 7.25 11.78 -8.57
CA GLY A 256 6.81 11.62 -9.97
C GLY A 256 7.71 10.68 -10.82
N SER A 257 8.63 9.97 -10.17
CA SER A 257 9.68 9.18 -10.80
C SER A 257 9.15 7.83 -11.28
N ASN A 258 8.72 7.77 -12.54
CA ASN A 258 8.99 6.63 -13.42
C ASN A 258 10.47 6.71 -13.89
N LYS A 259 11.44 6.75 -12.97
CA LYS A 259 12.84 6.60 -13.36
C LYS A 259 13.06 5.14 -13.73
N ASN A 260 13.19 4.88 -15.03
CA ASN A 260 13.68 3.61 -15.53
C ASN A 260 14.96 3.24 -14.79
N ALA A 261 15.00 1.96 -14.40
CA ALA A 261 16.06 1.28 -13.68
C ALA A 261 17.47 1.69 -14.10
N SER A 262 18.31 2.02 -13.11
CA SER A 262 19.73 1.68 -13.13
C SER A 262 20.27 1.60 -11.70
N GLU A 263 20.77 0.40 -11.40
CA GLU A 263 21.83 0.02 -10.46
C GLU A 263 21.65 0.34 -8.96
N GLY A 264 21.43 -0.74 -8.18
CA GLY A 264 21.56 -0.76 -6.72
C GLY A 264 20.40 -1.45 -6.01
N ASN A 265 20.54 -2.76 -5.78
CA ASN A 265 19.84 -3.68 -4.87
C ASN A 265 18.44 -3.34 -4.29
N PHE A 266 17.49 -4.23 -4.60
CA PHE A 266 16.16 -4.44 -4.01
C PHE A 266 15.22 -3.23 -4.00
N LYS A 267 14.61 -2.95 -5.15
CA LYS A 267 13.46 -2.05 -5.26
C LYS A 267 12.18 -2.87 -5.26
N TYR A 268 11.36 -2.73 -4.21
CA TYR A 268 10.03 -3.32 -4.15
C TYR A 268 9.21 -2.77 -5.33
N ASP A 269 8.73 -3.66 -6.19
CA ASP A 269 7.84 -3.30 -7.29
C ASP A 269 6.52 -2.84 -6.68
N TYR A 270 6.30 -1.52 -6.60
CA TYR A 270 5.04 -0.90 -6.21
C TYR A 270 3.98 -1.27 -7.24
N ARG A 271 3.49 -2.51 -7.21
CA ARG A 271 2.38 -2.93 -8.06
C ARG A 271 1.14 -2.21 -7.57
N LYS A 272 0.83 -1.13 -8.28
CA LYS A 272 -0.43 -0.38 -8.26
C LYS A 272 -1.58 -1.33 -7.90
N ASN A 273 -2.19 -1.10 -6.75
CA ASN A 273 -3.41 -1.77 -6.35
C ASN A 273 -4.56 -1.18 -7.20
N TYR A 274 -4.58 -1.52 -8.49
CA TYR A 274 -5.53 -1.03 -9.50
C TYR A 274 -6.99 -1.29 -9.11
N THR A 275 -7.23 -2.25 -8.21
CA THR A 275 -8.55 -2.70 -7.75
C THR A 275 -9.34 -1.58 -7.07
N PHE A 276 -8.74 -0.72 -6.23
CA PHE A 276 -9.52 0.32 -5.54
C PHE A 276 -9.99 1.44 -6.48
N GLY A 277 -9.10 1.90 -7.37
CA GLY A 277 -9.42 2.95 -8.34
C GLY A 277 -10.46 2.53 -9.37
N SER A 278 -10.42 1.26 -9.84
CA SER A 278 -11.41 0.73 -10.78
C SER A 278 -12.79 0.60 -10.14
N ILE A 279 -12.86 0.21 -8.85
CA ILE A 279 -14.12 0.18 -8.11
C ILE A 279 -14.73 1.57 -8.09
N LEU A 280 -13.96 2.59 -7.67
CA LEU A 280 -14.41 3.98 -7.59
C LEU A 280 -15.01 4.48 -8.91
N GLN A 281 -14.44 4.09 -10.05
CA GLN A 281 -14.86 4.52 -11.38
C GLN A 281 -16.01 3.71 -12.00
N SER A 282 -16.25 2.47 -11.53
CA SER A 282 -17.38 1.67 -12.02
C SER A 282 -18.70 2.32 -11.59
N HIS A 283 -19.42 2.93 -12.52
CA HIS A 283 -20.77 3.43 -12.29
C HIS A 283 -21.75 2.50 -12.99
N THR A 284 -22.38 1.61 -12.22
CA THR A 284 -23.56 0.89 -12.70
C THR A 284 -24.81 1.64 -12.28
N GLU A 285 -25.75 1.82 -13.20
CA GLU A 285 -27.04 2.45 -12.89
C GLU A 285 -27.92 1.55 -11.99
N ARG A 286 -27.64 0.24 -11.98
CA ARG A 286 -28.41 -0.78 -11.26
C ARG A 286 -28.02 -0.87 -9.79
N ASN A 287 -28.99 -1.26 -8.96
CA ASN A 287 -28.76 -1.52 -7.55
C ASN A 287 -27.95 -2.81 -7.39
N GLN A 288 -26.90 -2.75 -6.59
CA GLN A 288 -25.99 -3.87 -6.36
C GLN A 288 -26.01 -4.28 -4.89
N THR A 289 -25.74 -5.56 -4.64
CA THR A 289 -25.42 -6.07 -3.31
C THR A 289 -23.99 -6.60 -3.32
N PHE A 290 -23.23 -6.29 -2.28
CA PHE A 290 -21.83 -6.67 -2.17
C PHE A 290 -21.70 -7.81 -1.16
N LEU A 291 -21.35 -9.00 -1.61
CA LEU A 291 -21.08 -10.16 -0.75
C LEU A 291 -19.58 -10.19 -0.43
N HIS A 292 -19.23 -9.84 0.80
CA HIS A 292 -17.87 -9.85 1.32
C HIS A 292 -17.59 -11.17 2.05
N VAL A 293 -16.68 -11.96 1.49
CA VAL A 293 -16.20 -13.22 2.05
C VAL A 293 -14.82 -12.99 2.66
N LYS A 294 -14.66 -13.39 3.92
CA LYS A 294 -13.42 -13.24 4.70
C LYS A 294 -12.96 -14.59 5.21
N GLY A 295 -11.67 -14.86 5.06
CA GLY A 295 -10.97 -15.94 5.74
C GLY A 295 -9.58 -15.47 6.17
N GLN A 296 -9.13 -15.91 7.33
CA GLN A 296 -7.80 -15.61 7.83
C GLN A 296 -7.03 -16.90 8.13
N ILE A 297 -5.76 -16.93 7.75
CA ILE A 297 -4.81 -17.95 8.19
C ILE A 297 -3.70 -17.22 8.95
N GLN A 298 -3.59 -17.50 10.24
CA GLN A 298 -2.45 -17.11 11.05
C GLN A 298 -1.43 -18.25 11.06
N LEU A 299 -0.16 -17.94 10.85
CA LEU A 299 0.96 -18.89 10.95
C LEU A 299 1.70 -18.74 12.28
N GLY A 300 1.85 -17.51 12.76
CA GLY A 300 2.57 -17.23 13.99
C GLY A 300 2.40 -15.81 14.51
N ARG A 301 3.06 -15.54 15.64
CA ARG A 301 3.10 -14.25 16.32
C ARG A 301 4.54 -13.83 16.53
N PHE A 302 4.77 -12.53 16.47
CA PHE A 302 6.08 -11.96 16.71
C PHE A 302 6.03 -10.76 17.64
N GLN A 303 7.18 -10.48 18.26
CA GLN A 303 7.47 -9.25 18.97
C GLN A 303 8.91 -8.83 18.70
N ILE A 304 9.09 -7.61 18.23
CA ILE A 304 10.39 -6.98 17.98
C ILE A 304 11.03 -6.59 19.31
N ARG A 305 12.36 -6.71 19.36
CA ARG A 305 13.19 -6.28 20.48
C ARG A 305 13.14 -4.76 20.63
N SER A 306 13.09 -4.25 21.86
CA SER A 306 12.96 -2.81 22.11
C SER A 306 14.27 -2.04 22.06
N ARG A 307 15.43 -2.73 22.08
CA ARG A 307 16.78 -2.17 22.10
C ARG A 307 17.72 -3.07 21.32
N ASP A 308 18.87 -2.51 20.93
CA ASP A 308 19.94 -3.22 20.21
C ASP A 308 19.43 -3.94 18.95
N VAL A 309 18.44 -3.33 18.29
CA VAL A 309 17.92 -3.80 17.00
C VAL A 309 18.94 -3.53 15.90
N ARG A 310 18.99 -4.42 14.91
CA ARG A 310 19.78 -4.29 13.71
C ARG A 310 18.91 -3.75 12.59
N LEU A 311 19.28 -2.57 12.10
CA LEU A 311 18.62 -1.92 10.98
C LEU A 311 19.33 -2.29 9.66
N THR A 312 18.59 -2.25 8.56
CA THR A 312 19.17 -2.47 7.23
C THR A 312 20.12 -1.33 6.85
N ASP A 313 21.11 -1.63 6.00
CA ASP A 313 22.03 -0.60 5.48
C ASP A 313 21.29 0.45 4.67
N SER A 314 20.35 0.04 3.82
CA SER A 314 19.53 0.97 3.03
C SER A 314 18.78 1.97 3.92
N PHE A 315 18.17 1.51 5.01
CA PHE A 315 17.44 2.38 5.93
C PHE A 315 18.37 3.38 6.62
N LEU A 316 19.55 2.92 7.05
CA LEU A 316 20.54 3.78 7.69
C LEU A 316 21.13 4.80 6.72
N ASP A 317 21.41 4.40 5.50
CA ASP A 317 21.97 5.26 4.46
C ASP A 317 20.93 6.31 4.03
N ASP A 318 19.68 5.91 3.78
CA ASP A 318 18.60 6.85 3.48
C ASP A 318 18.39 7.85 4.63
N LEU A 319 18.45 7.39 5.88
CA LEU A 319 18.44 8.29 7.05
C LEU A 319 19.64 9.24 7.07
N LYS A 320 20.84 8.81 6.66
CA LYS A 320 22.02 9.68 6.56
C LYS A 320 21.83 10.73 5.46
N PHE A 321 21.24 10.35 4.33
CA PHE A 321 20.95 11.24 3.20
C PHE A 321 19.86 12.28 3.49
N LEU A 322 19.01 12.06 4.51
CA LEU A 322 18.04 13.08 4.91
C LEU A 322 18.75 14.37 5.35
N PRO A 323 18.35 15.53 4.80
CA PRO A 323 18.95 16.80 5.17
C PRO A 323 18.64 17.14 6.62
N SER A 324 19.60 17.77 7.31
CA SER A 324 19.44 18.22 8.69
C SER A 324 18.41 19.35 8.78
N GLU A 325 18.34 20.21 7.76
CA GLU A 325 17.23 21.14 7.60
C GLU A 325 16.01 20.43 7.02
N TYR A 326 14.83 20.76 7.56
CA TYR A 326 13.60 20.13 7.15
C TYR A 326 13.24 20.50 5.70
N ASP A 327 13.31 19.52 4.80
CA ASP A 327 12.67 19.59 3.49
C ASP A 327 11.53 18.57 3.40
N LYS A 328 10.33 19.08 3.08
CA LYS A 328 9.12 18.26 3.01
C LYS A 328 9.22 17.14 1.97
N GLY A 329 9.84 17.39 0.81
CA GLY A 329 9.90 16.43 -0.29
C GLY A 329 10.73 15.20 0.06
N GLU A 330 11.96 15.41 0.52
CA GLU A 330 12.88 14.32 0.86
C GLU A 330 12.37 13.49 2.05
N TYR A 331 11.79 14.15 3.07
CA TYR A 331 11.22 13.42 4.20
C TYR A 331 9.96 12.63 3.80
N PHE A 332 9.12 13.15 2.90
CA PHE A 332 7.95 12.40 2.40
C PHE A 332 8.38 11.16 1.62
N LYS A 333 9.40 11.27 0.79
CA LYS A 333 9.98 10.14 0.06
C LYS A 333 10.44 9.03 1.00
N PHE A 334 11.16 9.38 2.08
CA PHE A 334 11.55 8.41 3.10
C PHE A 334 10.34 7.69 3.73
N LEU A 335 9.27 8.42 4.04
CA LEU A 335 8.03 7.84 4.59
C LEU A 335 7.26 6.99 3.57
N GLU A 336 7.47 7.21 2.28
CA GLU A 336 6.86 6.43 1.19
C GLU A 336 7.60 5.12 0.94
N ASP A 337 8.90 5.07 1.21
CA ASP A 337 9.71 3.86 1.08
C ASP A 337 9.60 2.93 2.30
N TYR A 338 9.67 3.48 3.51
CA TYR A 338 9.68 2.71 4.76
C TYR A 338 8.37 2.76 5.56
N GLY A 339 7.46 3.68 5.22
CA GLY A 339 6.24 3.94 5.99
C GLY A 339 6.43 4.99 7.08
N THR A 340 5.33 5.31 7.76
CA THR A 340 5.32 6.25 8.91
C THR A 340 5.48 5.56 10.25
N HIS A 341 5.16 4.26 10.30
CA HIS A 341 5.25 3.41 11.48
C HIS A 341 5.88 2.07 11.09
N TYR A 342 6.22 1.24 12.08
CA TYR A 342 6.58 -0.16 11.90
C TYR A 342 5.81 -1.04 12.89
N ALA A 343 5.67 -2.33 12.59
CA ALA A 343 4.99 -3.27 13.46
C ALA A 343 5.90 -3.73 14.62
N VAL A 344 5.66 -3.27 15.85
CA VAL A 344 6.44 -3.73 17.02
C VAL A 344 6.06 -5.16 17.42
N SER A 345 4.79 -5.50 17.28
CA SER A 345 4.30 -6.85 17.51
C SER A 345 3.08 -7.11 16.63
N GLY A 346 2.81 -8.38 16.38
CA GLY A 346 1.73 -8.72 15.48
C GLY A 346 1.55 -10.21 15.27
N THR A 347 0.61 -10.52 14.39
CA THR A 347 0.39 -11.86 13.85
C THR A 347 0.69 -11.86 12.36
N VAL A 348 1.26 -12.96 11.89
CA VAL A 348 1.75 -13.13 10.52
C VAL A 348 1.06 -14.33 9.90
N GLY A 349 0.70 -14.22 8.62
CA GLY A 349 0.03 -15.27 7.87
C GLY A 349 -0.54 -14.73 6.56
N GLY A 350 -1.83 -14.90 6.33
CA GLY A 350 -2.51 -14.43 5.13
C GLY A 350 -3.97 -14.05 5.38
N LYS A 351 -4.46 -13.09 4.61
CA LYS A 351 -5.88 -12.71 4.57
C LYS A 351 -6.44 -13.04 3.21
N TYR A 352 -7.53 -13.79 3.20
CA TYR A 352 -8.29 -14.13 2.02
C TYR A 352 -9.60 -13.35 2.06
N GLU A 353 -9.65 -12.22 1.37
CA GLU A 353 -10.84 -11.38 1.31
C GLU A 353 -11.26 -11.19 -0.15
N LEU A 354 -12.52 -11.53 -0.43
CA LEU A 354 -13.15 -11.35 -1.74
C LEU A 354 -14.46 -10.60 -1.58
N VAL A 355 -14.73 -9.64 -2.46
CA VAL A 355 -16.01 -8.93 -2.51
C VAL A 355 -16.67 -9.18 -3.86
N TYR A 356 -17.74 -9.97 -3.88
CA TYR A 356 -18.55 -10.20 -5.06
C TYR A 356 -19.56 -9.07 -5.22
N VAL A 357 -19.63 -8.48 -6.41
CA VAL A 357 -20.59 -7.43 -6.79
C VAL A 357 -21.76 -8.11 -7.50
N LEU A 358 -22.95 -8.10 -6.89
CA LEU A 358 -24.12 -8.82 -7.37
C LEU A 358 -25.18 -7.86 -7.94
N ASP A 359 -25.76 -8.18 -9.09
CA ASP A 359 -26.85 -7.39 -9.70
C ASP A 359 -28.21 -7.79 -9.11
N ASN A 360 -28.81 -6.88 -8.32
CA ASN A 360 -30.09 -7.15 -7.65
C ASN A 360 -31.26 -7.37 -8.62
N TYR A 361 -31.22 -6.76 -9.81
CA TYR A 361 -32.29 -6.90 -10.82
C TYR A 361 -32.28 -8.31 -11.42
N VAL A 362 -31.10 -8.81 -11.81
CA VAL A 362 -30.95 -10.16 -12.37
C VAL A 362 -31.28 -11.20 -11.31
N MET A 363 -30.77 -11.03 -10.08
CA MET A 363 -31.10 -11.88 -8.94
C MET A 363 -32.62 -11.98 -8.71
N SER A 364 -33.32 -10.84 -8.73
CA SER A 364 -34.78 -10.80 -8.54
C SER A 364 -35.53 -11.49 -9.68
N ARG A 365 -35.11 -11.30 -10.93
CA ARG A 365 -35.73 -11.92 -12.12
C ARG A 365 -35.59 -13.45 -12.10
N LEU A 366 -34.48 -13.95 -11.59
CA LEU A 366 -34.17 -15.38 -11.52
C LEU A 366 -34.59 -16.04 -10.20
N GLY A 367 -35.12 -15.27 -9.23
CA GLY A 367 -35.50 -15.80 -7.91
C GLY A 367 -34.30 -16.31 -7.09
N ILE A 368 -33.15 -15.65 -7.25
CA ILE A 368 -31.88 -15.97 -6.60
C ILE A 368 -31.67 -15.00 -5.44
N THR A 369 -31.34 -15.54 -4.27
CA THR A 369 -30.98 -14.76 -3.07
C THR A 369 -29.47 -14.72 -2.88
N VAL A 370 -28.98 -13.80 -2.02
CA VAL A 370 -27.55 -13.75 -1.64
C VAL A 370 -27.11 -15.07 -0.99
N GLU A 371 -28.02 -15.73 -0.26
CA GLU A 371 -27.75 -17.03 0.36
C GLU A 371 -27.64 -18.15 -0.68
N ASP A 372 -28.43 -18.10 -1.76
CA ASP A 372 -28.28 -19.04 -2.89
C ASP A 372 -26.92 -18.85 -3.56
N VAL A 373 -26.49 -17.60 -3.78
CA VAL A 373 -25.15 -17.30 -4.30
C VAL A 373 -24.08 -17.85 -3.37
N LYS A 374 -24.17 -17.57 -2.06
CA LYS A 374 -23.23 -18.08 -1.06
C LYS A 374 -23.13 -19.62 -1.08
N LYS A 375 -24.26 -20.31 -1.21
CA LYS A 375 -24.32 -21.77 -1.31
C LYS A 375 -23.68 -22.29 -2.60
N CYS A 376 -24.01 -21.70 -3.75
CA CYS A 376 -23.46 -22.11 -5.04
C CYS A 376 -21.96 -21.83 -5.16
N LEU A 377 -21.44 -20.81 -4.46
CA LEU A 377 -20.00 -20.52 -4.36
C LEU A 377 -19.28 -21.41 -3.32
N GLY A 378 -19.99 -22.29 -2.60
CA GLY A 378 -19.38 -23.21 -1.64
C GLY A 378 -19.07 -22.63 -0.25
N TYR A 379 -19.49 -21.40 0.05
CA TYR A 379 -19.20 -20.73 1.34
C TYR A 379 -20.20 -21.04 2.47
N HIS A 380 -21.18 -21.92 2.25
CA HIS A 380 -22.19 -22.32 3.23
C HIS A 380 -21.78 -23.52 4.10
N LEU A 381 -20.57 -24.06 3.90
CA LEU A 381 -20.12 -25.26 4.60
C LEU A 381 -19.57 -24.93 5.99
N ASP A 382 -20.24 -25.42 7.04
CA ASP A 382 -19.61 -25.73 8.32
C ASP A 382 -18.58 -26.83 8.06
N ALA A 383 -17.28 -26.50 8.06
CA ALA A 383 -16.21 -27.48 7.86
C ALA A 383 -16.03 -28.36 9.11
N ASN A 384 -17.00 -29.24 9.33
CA ASN A 384 -16.84 -30.51 10.05
C ASN A 384 -16.82 -31.69 9.08
N ILE A 385 -16.74 -31.44 7.77
CA ILE A 385 -16.74 -32.51 6.76
C ILE A 385 -15.30 -32.86 6.42
N ALA A 386 -14.91 -34.04 6.92
CA ALA A 386 -13.68 -34.72 6.60
C ALA A 386 -13.46 -34.77 5.08
N TYR A 387 -12.22 -34.50 4.68
CA TYR A 387 -11.70 -34.81 3.36
C TYR A 387 -11.72 -36.32 3.15
N GLU A 388 -12.89 -36.85 2.82
CA GLU A 388 -13.07 -38.15 2.17
C GLU A 388 -14.49 -38.16 1.59
N ASN A 389 -14.59 -38.06 0.27
CA ASN A 389 -15.80 -38.31 -0.52
C ASN A 389 -17.05 -37.49 -0.15
N ILE A 390 -17.07 -36.20 -0.52
CA ILE A 390 -18.34 -35.44 -0.59
C ILE A 390 -19.03 -35.75 -1.93
N GLN A 391 -19.51 -36.98 -2.07
CA GLN A 391 -20.80 -37.25 -2.72
C GLN A 391 -21.91 -37.19 -1.65
N ALA A 392 -21.83 -36.22 -0.73
CA ALA A 392 -22.89 -36.00 0.24
C ALA A 392 -23.96 -35.14 -0.42
N ASN A 393 -25.15 -35.72 -0.59
CA ASN A 393 -26.38 -35.10 -1.07
C ASN A 393 -26.68 -33.77 -0.38
N PHE A 394 -26.14 -32.67 -0.91
CA PHE A 394 -26.74 -31.37 -0.72
C PHE A 394 -27.86 -31.26 -1.77
N ASN A 395 -29.10 -31.10 -1.32
CA ASN A 395 -30.19 -30.56 -2.15
C ASN A 395 -29.86 -29.10 -2.49
N LEU A 396 -28.82 -28.90 -3.28
CA LEU A 396 -28.64 -27.69 -4.07
C LEU A 396 -29.65 -27.80 -5.19
N ASP A 397 -30.53 -26.81 -5.29
CA ASP A 397 -31.43 -26.67 -6.42
C ASP A 397 -30.55 -26.44 -7.66
N GLY A 398 -30.11 -27.52 -8.31
CA GLY A 398 -29.02 -27.51 -9.29
C GLY A 398 -29.22 -26.50 -10.40
N GLY A 399 -30.49 -26.26 -10.80
CA GLY A 399 -30.85 -25.26 -11.80
C GLY A 399 -30.59 -23.81 -11.38
N LYS A 400 -30.60 -23.48 -10.08
CA LYS A 400 -30.26 -22.12 -9.61
C LYS A 400 -28.76 -21.84 -9.71
N CYS A 401 -27.91 -22.79 -9.34
CA CYS A 401 -26.47 -22.61 -9.43
C CYS A 401 -25.97 -22.53 -10.88
N GLU A 402 -26.60 -23.27 -11.80
CA GLU A 402 -26.31 -23.17 -13.24
C GLU A 402 -26.59 -21.77 -13.81
N SER A 403 -27.53 -21.03 -13.22
CA SER A 403 -27.88 -19.67 -13.66
C SER A 403 -26.95 -18.58 -13.10
N ILE A 404 -26.12 -18.89 -12.10
CA ILE A 404 -25.19 -17.94 -11.48
C ILE A 404 -23.86 -17.98 -12.26
N HIS A 405 -23.67 -16.98 -13.12
CA HIS A 405 -22.43 -16.77 -13.85
C HIS A 405 -21.98 -15.32 -13.75
N MET A 406 -20.70 -15.11 -14.02
CA MET A 406 -20.06 -13.81 -14.02
C MET A 406 -20.24 -13.11 -15.36
N LYS A 407 -20.26 -11.78 -15.35
CA LYS A 407 -20.42 -10.97 -16.55
C LYS A 407 -19.19 -11.09 -17.46
N ASP A 408 -19.39 -11.58 -18.66
CA ASP A 408 -18.38 -11.53 -19.72
C ASP A 408 -18.42 -10.15 -20.41
N LYS A 409 -17.26 -9.51 -20.58
CA LYS A 409 -17.14 -8.22 -21.27
C LYS A 409 -17.45 -8.31 -22.77
N SER A 410 -17.45 -9.52 -23.34
CA SER A 410 -17.74 -9.78 -24.75
C SER A 410 -19.23 -10.00 -25.05
N GLU A 411 -20.05 -10.32 -24.05
CA GLU A 411 -21.48 -10.60 -24.23
C GLU A 411 -22.34 -9.33 -24.07
N THR A 412 -23.19 -9.09 -25.06
CA THR A 412 -24.14 -7.95 -25.08
C THR A 412 -25.41 -8.20 -24.26
N ASN A 413 -25.59 -9.40 -23.72
CA ASN A 413 -26.78 -9.78 -22.93
C ASN A 413 -26.47 -9.76 -21.42
N ASP A 414 -27.04 -8.78 -20.71
CA ASP A 414 -26.99 -8.64 -19.24
C ASP A 414 -27.80 -9.74 -18.52
N LYS A 415 -27.31 -10.97 -18.50
CA LYS A 415 -27.91 -12.07 -17.70
C LYS A 415 -27.04 -12.55 -16.53
N ALA A 416 -25.84 -12.00 -16.38
CA ALA A 416 -24.94 -12.37 -15.29
C ALA A 416 -25.47 -11.90 -13.93
N VAL A 417 -25.31 -12.77 -12.92
CA VAL A 417 -25.65 -12.47 -11.53
C VAL A 417 -24.52 -11.72 -10.83
N ILE A 418 -23.28 -12.05 -11.20
CA ILE A 418 -22.06 -11.44 -10.65
C ILE A 418 -21.51 -10.45 -11.68
N ASP A 419 -21.56 -9.16 -11.34
CA ASP A 419 -21.05 -8.08 -12.19
C ASP A 419 -19.51 -8.03 -12.16
N ASP A 420 -18.92 -8.19 -10.98
CA ASP A 420 -17.48 -8.08 -10.74
C ASP A 420 -17.06 -8.79 -9.44
N VAL A 421 -15.77 -9.07 -9.28
CA VAL A 421 -15.19 -9.65 -8.05
C VAL A 421 -13.92 -8.90 -7.67
N LEU A 422 -13.91 -8.37 -6.45
CA LEU A 422 -12.80 -7.59 -5.92
C LEU A 422 -11.93 -8.49 -5.05
N SER A 423 -10.66 -8.59 -5.41
CA SER A 423 -9.68 -9.37 -4.64
C SER A 423 -8.87 -8.46 -3.71
N LEU A 424 -8.98 -8.74 -2.42
CA LEU A 424 -8.28 -8.12 -1.29
C LEU A 424 -7.37 -9.14 -0.59
N VAL A 425 -6.95 -10.16 -1.33
CA VAL A 425 -6.10 -11.22 -0.83
C VAL A 425 -4.71 -10.66 -0.53
N GLU A 426 -4.25 -10.83 0.71
CA GLU A 426 -2.94 -10.42 1.20
C GLU A 426 -2.14 -11.65 1.65
N GLY A 427 -0.85 -11.66 1.27
CA GLY A 427 0.04 -12.79 1.50
C GLY A 427 -0.08 -13.89 0.44
N GLY A 428 0.91 -14.76 0.41
CA GLY A 428 1.07 -15.84 -0.57
C GLY A 428 1.93 -15.39 -1.76
N LYS A 429 2.44 -16.37 -2.52
CA LYS A 429 3.25 -16.07 -3.71
C LYS A 429 2.42 -15.31 -4.74
N ILE A 430 3.06 -14.34 -5.38
CA ILE A 430 2.44 -13.35 -6.29
C ILE A 430 1.66 -14.02 -7.43
N ASP A 431 2.10 -15.20 -7.87
CA ASP A 431 1.45 -15.96 -8.93
C ASP A 431 0.00 -16.35 -8.60
N PHE A 432 -0.35 -16.54 -7.33
CA PHE A 432 -1.71 -16.97 -6.93
C PHE A 432 -2.70 -15.83 -6.85
N SER A 433 -2.30 -14.68 -6.29
CA SER A 433 -3.19 -13.51 -6.23
C SER A 433 -3.41 -12.91 -7.63
N VAL A 434 -2.40 -12.94 -8.49
CA VAL A 434 -2.52 -12.56 -9.91
C VAL A 434 -3.31 -13.59 -10.69
N LYS A 435 -3.08 -14.90 -10.51
CA LYS A 435 -3.89 -15.96 -11.14
C LYS A 435 -5.36 -15.83 -10.77
N ILE A 436 -5.69 -15.62 -9.49
CA ILE A 436 -7.07 -15.38 -9.06
C ILE A 436 -7.62 -14.09 -9.70
N LYS A 437 -6.87 -12.99 -9.68
CA LYS A 437 -7.30 -11.72 -10.34
C LYS A 437 -7.48 -11.88 -11.85
N GLU A 438 -6.61 -12.59 -12.54
CA GLU A 438 -6.67 -12.85 -13.98
C GLU A 438 -7.82 -13.80 -14.33
N MET A 439 -8.03 -14.85 -13.53
CA MET A 439 -9.17 -15.76 -13.66
C MET A 439 -10.49 -15.01 -13.49
N LEU A 440 -10.55 -14.09 -12.53
CA LEU A 440 -11.70 -13.23 -12.28
C LEU A 440 -11.86 -12.14 -13.37
N LEU A 441 -10.78 -11.59 -13.92
CA LEU A 441 -10.84 -10.59 -15.00
C LEU A 441 -11.22 -11.19 -16.36
N ARG A 442 -10.95 -12.48 -16.59
CA ARG A 442 -11.28 -13.20 -17.83
C ARG A 442 -12.71 -13.73 -17.88
N GLY A 443 -13.56 -13.46 -16.88
CA GLY A 443 -14.96 -13.92 -16.92
C GLY A 443 -15.14 -15.42 -16.61
N SER A 444 -14.05 -16.17 -16.50
CA SER A 444 -14.07 -17.57 -16.89
C SER A 444 -14.45 -18.58 -15.80
N LYS A 445 -14.21 -18.32 -14.51
CA LYS A 445 -14.54 -19.27 -13.41
C LYS A 445 -14.71 -18.59 -12.04
N VAL A 446 -15.59 -19.16 -11.21
CA VAL A 446 -15.66 -18.92 -9.75
C VAL A 446 -14.41 -19.50 -9.08
N VAL A 447 -13.95 -18.88 -7.97
CA VAL A 447 -12.77 -19.36 -7.23
C VAL A 447 -13.05 -20.72 -6.60
N ASP A 448 -12.23 -21.72 -6.93
CA ASP A 448 -12.33 -23.09 -6.44
C ASP A 448 -11.62 -23.26 -5.09
N VAL A 449 -12.02 -24.27 -4.32
CA VAL A 449 -11.38 -24.68 -3.06
C VAL A 449 -9.91 -25.02 -3.31
N GLU A 450 -9.57 -25.61 -4.45
CA GLU A 450 -8.18 -25.94 -4.80
C GLU A 450 -7.31 -24.67 -4.95
N ASP A 451 -7.83 -23.59 -5.52
CA ASP A 451 -7.09 -22.32 -5.62
C ASP A 451 -6.83 -21.72 -4.22
N TYR A 452 -7.80 -21.83 -3.31
CA TYR A 452 -7.61 -21.45 -1.91
C TYR A 452 -6.53 -22.28 -1.21
N ILE A 453 -6.53 -23.61 -1.41
CA ILE A 453 -5.51 -24.50 -0.84
C ILE A 453 -4.12 -24.15 -1.37
N GLN A 454 -4.00 -23.89 -2.67
CA GLN A 454 -2.72 -23.54 -3.28
C GLN A 454 -2.21 -22.17 -2.76
N TRP A 455 -3.09 -21.18 -2.62
CA TRP A 455 -2.78 -19.93 -1.94
C TRP A 455 -2.32 -20.18 -0.50
N ALA A 456 -3.08 -20.94 0.28
CA ALA A 456 -2.79 -21.24 1.69
C ALA A 456 -1.43 -21.93 1.87
N LYS A 457 -1.09 -22.89 0.99
CA LYS A 457 0.22 -23.56 0.98
C LYS A 457 1.36 -22.58 0.72
N SER A 458 1.14 -21.57 -0.13
CA SER A 458 2.16 -20.57 -0.46
C SER A 458 2.45 -19.58 0.67
N LEU A 459 1.59 -19.50 1.71
CA LEU A 459 1.78 -18.58 2.83
C LEU A 459 3.02 -18.89 3.65
N VAL A 460 3.49 -20.14 3.67
CA VAL A 460 4.70 -20.52 4.41
C VAL A 460 5.93 -19.79 3.86
N ASP A 461 5.97 -19.57 2.55
CA ASP A 461 7.10 -18.93 1.86
C ASP A 461 6.96 -17.42 1.72
N ALA A 462 5.73 -16.89 1.74
CA ALA A 462 5.44 -15.48 1.49
C ALA A 462 4.32 -14.96 2.40
N PRO A 463 4.47 -14.99 3.73
CA PRO A 463 3.44 -14.48 4.62
C PRO A 463 3.44 -12.95 4.67
N VAL A 464 2.37 -12.39 5.21
CA VAL A 464 2.21 -10.95 5.47
C VAL A 464 1.80 -10.71 6.92
N VAL A 465 2.08 -9.52 7.44
CA VAL A 465 1.55 -9.09 8.73
C VAL A 465 0.04 -8.86 8.62
N ILE A 466 -0.75 -9.63 9.35
CA ILE A 466 -2.22 -9.59 9.28
C ILE A 466 -2.83 -8.73 10.40
N GLN A 467 -2.22 -8.71 11.58
CA GLN A 467 -2.58 -7.83 12.69
C GLN A 467 -1.30 -7.24 13.29
N GLN A 468 -1.31 -5.96 13.60
CA GLN A 468 -0.10 -5.26 14.01
C GLN A 468 -0.38 -4.19 15.05
N ARG A 469 0.59 -4.02 15.95
CA ARG A 469 0.69 -2.88 16.85
C ARG A 469 1.76 -1.91 16.30
N PRO A 470 1.36 -0.72 15.83
CA PRO A 470 2.29 0.22 15.23
C PRO A 470 3.14 0.94 16.30
N SER A 471 4.36 1.30 15.91
CA SER A 471 5.18 2.33 16.58
C SER A 471 5.77 3.29 15.54
N PRO A 472 5.91 4.58 15.84
CA PRO A 472 6.38 5.55 14.88
C PRO A 472 7.81 5.29 14.38
N ILE A 473 8.05 5.48 13.08
CA ILE A 473 9.33 5.15 12.43
C ILE A 473 10.50 6.01 12.95
N HIS A 474 10.24 7.26 13.35
CA HIS A 474 11.26 8.17 13.90
C HIS A 474 11.90 7.65 15.20
N THR A 475 11.28 6.67 15.87
CA THR A 475 11.87 6.04 17.07
C THR A 475 13.07 5.14 16.75
N LEU A 476 13.26 4.76 15.48
CA LEU A 476 14.39 3.95 15.02
C LEU A 476 15.63 4.78 14.66
N VAL A 477 15.57 6.11 14.70
CA VAL A 477 16.72 6.98 14.42
C VAL A 477 17.83 6.72 15.45
N PRO A 478 19.02 6.22 15.04
CA PRO A 478 20.09 5.90 15.98
C PRO A 478 20.64 7.15 16.67
N VAL A 479 20.76 7.11 18.00
CA VAL A 479 21.24 8.26 18.80
C VAL A 479 22.67 8.69 18.46
N LYS A 480 23.51 7.76 17.98
CA LYS A 480 24.90 8.02 17.58
C LYS A 480 25.03 8.63 16.18
N MET A 481 23.95 8.69 15.41
CA MET A 481 23.97 9.28 14.07
C MET A 481 24.15 10.80 14.17
N ARG A 482 24.81 11.38 13.16
CA ARG A 482 24.88 12.82 13.02
C ARG A 482 23.50 13.45 12.94
N ASP A 483 23.32 14.55 13.67
CA ASP A 483 22.06 15.31 13.73
C ASP A 483 20.85 14.44 14.12
N ALA A 484 21.07 13.31 14.82
CA ALA A 484 20.03 12.33 15.15
C ALA A 484 18.81 12.95 15.83
N TYR A 485 19.04 13.86 16.78
CA TYR A 485 17.96 14.57 17.47
C TYR A 485 17.11 15.40 16.50
N LEU A 486 17.77 16.15 15.61
CA LEU A 486 17.11 17.01 14.63
C LEU A 486 16.38 16.20 13.56
N LYS A 487 17.02 15.15 13.02
CA LYS A 487 16.39 14.22 12.08
C LYS A 487 15.17 13.52 12.66
N LYS A 488 15.23 13.13 13.94
CA LYS A 488 14.09 12.58 14.67
C LYS A 488 12.95 13.58 14.77
N GLN A 489 13.21 14.82 15.19
CA GLN A 489 12.19 15.88 15.26
C GLN A 489 11.60 16.19 13.87
N ASN A 490 12.44 16.23 12.84
CA ASN A 490 12.01 16.47 11.47
C ASN A 490 11.15 15.32 10.94
N LEU A 491 11.44 14.06 11.27
CA LEU A 491 10.59 12.92 10.93
C LEU A 491 9.25 12.94 11.69
N GLU A 492 9.25 13.34 12.97
CA GLU A 492 8.02 13.56 13.74
C GLU A 492 7.13 14.58 13.03
N ARG A 493 7.70 15.72 12.67
CA ARG A 493 7.03 16.76 11.87
C ARG A 493 6.59 16.25 10.50
N ALA A 494 7.44 15.48 9.81
CA ALA A 494 7.14 14.97 8.47
C ALA A 494 5.90 14.07 8.47
N ILE A 495 5.72 13.24 9.50
CA ILE A 495 4.54 12.37 9.61
C ILE A 495 3.26 13.19 9.76
N GLU A 496 3.29 14.26 10.58
CA GLU A 496 2.15 15.18 10.72
C GLU A 496 1.87 15.93 9.41
N ASP A 497 2.90 16.49 8.78
CA ASP A 497 2.81 17.20 7.51
C ASP A 497 2.31 16.26 6.39
N TYR A 498 2.69 14.99 6.41
CA TYR A 498 2.26 13.98 5.44
C TYR A 498 0.76 13.68 5.55
N ILE A 499 0.25 13.50 6.77
CA ILE A 499 -1.18 13.28 7.01
C ILE A 499 -2.00 14.51 6.62
N THR A 500 -1.53 15.71 6.98
CA THR A 500 -2.23 16.96 6.64
C THR A 500 -2.17 17.29 5.15
N GLU A 501 -1.09 16.93 4.46
CA GLU A 501 -0.93 17.19 3.04
C GLU A 501 -1.98 16.44 2.21
N TYR A 502 -2.21 15.17 2.55
CA TYR A 502 -3.13 14.27 1.86
C TYR A 502 -4.50 14.16 2.57
N SER A 503 -4.86 15.16 3.36
CA SER A 503 -6.18 15.23 3.98
C SER A 503 -7.28 15.53 2.95
N VAL A 504 -8.44 14.89 3.13
CA VAL A 504 -9.64 15.10 2.30
C VAL A 504 -10.22 16.50 2.46
N CYS A 505 -9.80 17.26 3.47
CA CYS A 505 -10.27 18.62 3.72
C CYS A 505 -9.96 19.59 2.57
N LYS A 506 -8.96 19.27 1.73
CA LYS A 506 -8.56 20.05 0.54
C LYS A 506 -9.46 19.80 -0.68
N CYS A 507 -10.47 18.95 -0.53
CA CYS A 507 -11.48 18.66 -1.54
C CYS A 507 -12.76 19.47 -1.28
N GLU A 508 -13.58 19.65 -2.32
CA GLU A 508 -14.92 20.20 -2.20
C GLU A 508 -15.91 19.15 -1.70
N PRO A 509 -16.90 19.50 -0.87
CA PRO A 509 -17.83 18.53 -0.33
C PRO A 509 -18.74 17.94 -1.42
N CYS A 510 -19.01 16.64 -1.30
CA CYS A 510 -19.96 15.97 -2.17
C CYS A 510 -21.39 16.46 -1.91
N LYS A 511 -22.25 16.40 -2.92
CA LYS A 511 -23.67 16.74 -2.73
C LYS A 511 -24.40 15.60 -2.02
N ASN A 512 -25.52 15.93 -1.42
CA ASN A 512 -26.48 14.97 -0.85
C ASN A 512 -25.89 13.96 0.14
N GLY A 513 -24.97 14.40 1.02
CA GLY A 513 -24.34 13.53 2.02
C GLY A 513 -23.40 12.46 1.44
N GLY A 514 -22.93 12.64 0.20
CA GLY A 514 -21.92 11.77 -0.40
C GLY A 514 -20.63 11.73 0.44
N THR A 515 -20.02 10.55 0.56
CA THR A 515 -18.75 10.39 1.29
C THR A 515 -17.59 10.73 0.38
N LEU A 516 -16.68 11.58 0.87
CA LEU A 516 -15.53 12.00 0.09
C LEU A 516 -14.32 11.09 0.33
N VAL A 517 -13.61 10.76 -0.75
CA VAL A 517 -12.41 9.91 -0.72
C VAL A 517 -11.33 10.54 -1.56
N LEU A 518 -10.10 10.62 -1.04
CA LEU A 518 -8.93 11.00 -1.81
C LEU A 518 -8.20 9.73 -2.29
N VAL A 519 -8.04 9.59 -3.59
CA VAL A 519 -7.24 8.50 -4.19
C VAL A 519 -6.23 9.09 -5.15
N ASP A 520 -4.95 8.91 -4.82
CA ASP A 520 -3.82 9.23 -5.70
C ASP A 520 -3.89 10.67 -6.29
N GLY A 521 -4.22 11.64 -5.43
CA GLY A 521 -4.34 13.05 -5.83
C GLY A 521 -5.65 13.45 -6.51
N VAL A 522 -6.68 12.58 -6.48
CA VAL A 522 -8.04 12.85 -6.98
C VAL A 522 -9.09 12.61 -5.90
N CYS A 523 -9.95 13.60 -5.67
CA CYS A 523 -11.12 13.46 -4.81
C CYS A 523 -12.26 12.82 -5.60
N THR A 524 -12.83 11.75 -5.06
CA THR A 524 -13.96 11.03 -5.64
C THR A 524 -15.11 11.03 -4.64
N CYS A 525 -16.32 11.28 -5.13
CA CYS A 525 -17.53 11.21 -4.33
C CYS A 525 -18.14 9.81 -4.38
N LEU A 526 -18.27 9.20 -3.20
CA LEU A 526 -19.00 7.96 -2.99
C LEU A 526 -20.45 8.28 -2.66
N CYS A 527 -21.33 7.97 -3.61
CA CYS A 527 -22.76 8.21 -3.48
C CYS A 527 -23.46 7.05 -2.77
N SER A 528 -24.36 7.38 -1.85
CA SER A 528 -25.31 6.41 -1.33
C SER A 528 -26.18 5.85 -2.46
N SER A 529 -26.74 4.66 -2.26
CA SER A 529 -27.65 3.97 -3.21
C SER A 529 -28.75 4.85 -3.82
N TYR A 530 -29.17 5.91 -3.11
CA TYR A 530 -30.25 6.82 -3.51
C TYR A 530 -29.83 7.92 -4.50
N PHE A 531 -28.53 8.18 -4.69
CA PHE A 531 -28.05 9.26 -5.54
C PHE A 531 -27.16 8.73 -6.67
N LYS A 532 -27.07 9.50 -7.74
CA LYS A 532 -26.20 9.24 -8.89
C LYS A 532 -25.54 10.53 -9.38
N GLY A 533 -24.57 10.33 -10.28
CA GLY A 533 -23.77 11.39 -10.87
C GLY A 533 -22.45 11.63 -10.14
N ILE A 534 -21.55 12.34 -10.81
CA ILE A 534 -20.14 12.49 -10.40
C ILE A 534 -19.94 13.15 -9.02
N ALA A 535 -20.93 13.92 -8.55
CA ALA A 535 -20.93 14.58 -7.26
C ALA A 535 -22.09 14.13 -6.35
N CYS A 536 -22.76 13.03 -6.70
CA CYS A 536 -23.98 12.56 -6.05
C CYS A 536 -25.15 13.55 -6.16
N GLN A 537 -25.19 14.35 -7.22
CA GLN A 537 -26.11 15.46 -7.37
C GLN A 537 -27.54 15.06 -7.77
N THR A 538 -27.72 13.88 -8.39
CA THR A 538 -29.00 13.47 -8.95
C THR A 538 -29.67 12.42 -8.06
N PRO A 539 -30.85 12.69 -7.48
CA PRO A 539 -31.60 11.67 -6.76
C PRO A 539 -32.18 10.63 -7.71
N LYS A 540 -32.16 9.35 -7.32
CA LYS A 540 -32.79 8.25 -8.06
C LYS A 540 -34.31 8.16 -7.80
N SER A 541 -34.80 8.79 -6.74
CA SER A 541 -36.23 8.83 -6.37
C SER A 541 -36.57 10.16 -5.69
N THR A 542 -37.81 10.63 -5.86
CA THR A 542 -38.33 11.89 -5.31
C THR A 542 -38.65 11.84 -3.82
N LEU A 543 -38.62 10.66 -3.19
CA LEU A 543 -39.04 10.45 -1.79
C LEU A 543 -37.90 10.52 -0.76
N VAL A 544 -36.67 10.79 -1.17
CA VAL A 544 -35.49 10.73 -0.29
C VAL A 544 -35.22 12.10 0.33
N LYS A 545 -35.49 12.24 1.63
CA LYS A 545 -35.04 13.40 2.42
C LYS A 545 -33.55 13.25 2.67
N VAL A 546 -32.77 14.25 2.25
CA VAL A 546 -31.33 14.27 2.46
C VAL A 546 -31.03 15.09 3.70
N VAL A 547 -30.07 14.61 4.47
CA VAL A 547 -29.54 15.32 5.62
C VAL A 547 -28.03 15.40 5.44
N THR A 548 -27.50 16.60 5.43
CA THR A 548 -26.05 16.83 5.32
C THR A 548 -25.40 16.80 6.71
N ASP A 549 -24.58 15.78 6.96
CA ASP A 549 -23.73 15.70 8.16
C ASP A 549 -22.56 16.70 8.06
N GLY A 550 -22.11 17.22 9.21
CA GLY A 550 -21.02 18.19 9.28
C GLY A 550 -19.65 17.58 9.02
N GLY A 551 -18.82 18.26 8.23
CA GLY A 551 -17.42 17.92 7.96
C GLY A 551 -16.46 19.01 8.42
N TRP A 552 -15.28 18.58 8.90
CA TRP A 552 -14.24 19.49 9.36
C TRP A 552 -13.55 20.21 8.20
N SER A 553 -13.29 21.50 8.38
CA SER A 553 -12.35 22.26 7.56
C SER A 553 -10.94 21.72 7.72
N CYS A 554 -10.05 22.10 6.80
CA CYS A 554 -8.63 21.94 7.07
C CYS A 554 -8.25 22.66 8.36
N TRP A 555 -7.28 22.08 9.07
CA TRP A 555 -6.64 22.75 10.19
C TRP A 555 -5.97 24.05 9.74
N SER A 556 -6.03 25.06 10.60
CA SER A 556 -5.20 26.25 10.44
C SER A 556 -3.71 25.89 10.53
N ALA A 557 -2.86 26.77 10.02
CA ALA A 557 -1.46 26.73 10.40
C ALA A 557 -1.33 26.80 11.93
N TRP A 558 -0.29 26.13 12.45
CA TRP A 558 0.08 26.25 13.86
C TRP A 558 0.40 27.71 14.18
N SER A 559 -0.11 28.20 15.31
CA SER A 559 0.25 29.52 15.82
C SER A 559 1.73 29.59 16.18
N THR A 560 2.27 30.80 16.25
CA THR A 560 3.57 31.03 16.89
C THR A 560 3.58 30.41 18.28
N CYS A 561 4.72 29.86 18.68
CA CYS A 561 4.90 29.34 20.03
C CYS A 561 4.78 30.50 21.03
N ILE A 562 3.83 30.42 21.95
CA ILE A 562 3.63 31.41 23.02
C ILE A 562 3.64 30.65 24.34
N ASN A 563 4.58 30.96 25.24
CA ASN A 563 4.73 30.31 26.54
C ASN A 563 4.89 28.77 26.42
N GLY A 564 5.63 28.32 25.41
CA GLY A 564 5.85 26.90 25.13
C GLY A 564 4.62 26.14 24.60
N GLU A 565 3.56 26.84 24.20
CA GLU A 565 2.35 26.25 23.63
C GLU A 565 2.04 26.83 22.24
N SER A 566 1.70 25.97 21.30
CA SER A 566 1.23 26.33 19.96
C SER A 566 -0.15 25.73 19.75
N THR A 567 -1.02 26.47 19.06
CA THR A 567 -2.42 26.12 18.88
C THR A 567 -2.80 26.11 17.41
N ARG A 568 -3.68 25.19 17.02
CA ARG A 568 -4.35 25.20 15.71
C ARG A 568 -5.85 24.99 15.88
N THR A 569 -6.61 25.51 14.93
CA THR A 569 -8.08 25.46 14.97
C THR A 569 -8.67 24.96 13.65
N ARG A 570 -9.85 24.37 13.72
CA ARG A 570 -10.64 23.97 12.55
C ARG A 570 -12.12 24.24 12.81
N GLN A 571 -12.89 24.38 11.74
CA GLN A 571 -14.31 24.71 11.79
C GLN A 571 -15.15 23.58 11.18
N CYS A 572 -16.34 23.34 11.71
CA CYS A 572 -17.27 22.34 11.17
C CYS A 572 -18.09 22.95 10.03
N ASN A 573 -17.45 23.21 8.89
CA ASN A 573 -18.05 23.92 7.77
C ASN A 573 -17.73 23.32 6.38
N ASN A 574 -17.08 22.15 6.31
CA ASN A 574 -16.72 21.49 5.05
C ASN A 574 -17.28 20.05 4.95
N PRO A 575 -18.61 19.86 4.84
CA PRO A 575 -19.67 20.88 4.78
C PRO A 575 -20.21 21.28 6.17
N ALA A 576 -20.97 22.37 6.26
CA ALA A 576 -21.70 22.71 7.48
C ALA A 576 -22.88 21.74 7.69
N PRO A 577 -23.16 21.29 8.94
CA PRO A 577 -24.27 20.39 9.20
C PRO A 577 -25.63 21.10 8.98
N GLU A 578 -26.58 20.38 8.39
CA GLU A 578 -27.99 20.80 8.34
C GLU A 578 -28.68 20.61 9.72
N PRO A 579 -29.87 21.19 9.96
CA PRO A 579 -30.55 21.12 11.27
C PRO A 579 -30.77 19.70 11.81
N ASP A 580 -30.97 18.73 10.93
CA ASP A 580 -31.15 17.31 11.28
C ASP A 580 -29.83 16.50 11.18
N GLY A 581 -28.74 17.14 10.75
CA GLY A 581 -27.45 16.52 10.48
C GLY A 581 -26.58 16.36 11.71
N ARG A 582 -25.72 15.33 11.70
CA ARG A 582 -24.80 15.10 12.80
C ARG A 582 -23.69 16.15 12.79
N PRO A 583 -23.34 16.73 13.95
CA PRO A 583 -22.20 17.63 14.05
C PRO A 583 -20.89 16.86 13.87
N CYS A 584 -19.84 17.59 13.49
CA CYS A 584 -18.49 17.04 13.38
C CYS A 584 -18.04 16.43 14.73
N GLN A 585 -17.45 15.24 14.67
CA GLN A 585 -16.94 14.53 15.86
C GLN A 585 -15.46 14.86 16.07
N GLY A 586 -15.07 15.08 17.33
CA GLY A 586 -13.69 15.42 17.74
C GLY A 586 -13.49 16.89 18.10
N GLU A 587 -12.24 17.26 18.39
CA GLU A 587 -11.90 18.61 18.89
C GLU A 587 -11.82 19.64 17.76
N SER A 588 -12.27 20.87 18.04
CA SER A 588 -12.12 22.03 17.14
C SER A 588 -10.81 22.80 17.35
N ILE A 589 -10.14 22.56 18.48
CA ILE A 589 -8.89 23.21 18.88
C ILE A 589 -7.91 22.14 19.31
N GLU A 590 -6.68 22.25 18.83
CA GLU A 590 -5.58 21.38 19.25
C GLU A 590 -4.41 22.21 19.74
N LYS A 591 -3.77 21.71 20.79
CA LYS A 591 -2.68 22.36 21.50
C LYS A 591 -1.49 21.41 21.57
N ARG A 592 -0.30 21.93 21.29
CA ARG A 592 0.95 21.18 21.43
C ARG A 592 2.01 21.98 22.17
N SER A 593 2.88 21.27 22.85
CA SER A 593 4.10 21.86 23.39
C SER A 593 5.05 22.20 22.25
N CYS A 594 5.72 23.34 22.35
CA CYS A 594 6.73 23.79 21.42
C CYS A 594 7.91 24.41 22.17
N GLU A 595 9.09 24.35 21.59
CA GLU A 595 10.25 25.08 22.08
C GLU A 595 10.23 26.49 21.48
N GLU A 596 10.36 27.53 22.31
CA GLU A 596 10.55 28.89 21.83
C GLU A 596 11.91 28.95 21.13
N GLY A 597 11.89 29.22 19.81
CA GLY A 597 13.12 29.37 19.03
C GLY A 597 13.99 30.47 19.64
N LYS A 598 15.21 30.12 20.05
CA LYS A 598 16.23 31.09 20.46
C LYS A 598 16.81 31.84 19.28
#